data_AF-A0A251R3V8-F1
#
_entry.id   AF-A0A251R3V8-F1
#
_cell.length_a   1.000
_cell.length_b   1.000
_cell.length_c   1.000
_cell.angle_alpha   90.00
_cell.angle_beta   90.00
_cell.angle_gamma   90.00
#
_symmetry.space_group_name_H-M   'P 1'
#
loop_
_entity.id
_entity.type
_entity.pdbx_description
1 polymer ?
#
loop_
_entity_poly.entity_id
_entity_poly.type
_entity_poly.pdbx_seq_one_letter_code
_entity_poly.pdbx_strand_id
1 'polypeptide(L)'
;MVFLSWIRPSPEEQKACIDRSGSFNYEAKFRGATTKSLSSLQEDKGLSNNGFLFNHARVLVGSGVDTYEKGKRALQDWRHFGLNWAFVDPKTPVQNGVKFCVCADDDEVFSSRQGQRIKQCKCRGNFDRPK
;
A
#
# COMPACT_ATOMS: atom_id res chain seq x y z
N MET A 1 6.84 -0.35 -2.22
CA MET A 1 8.07 0.47 -2.08
C MET A 1 7.69 1.73 -1.34
N VAL A 2 8.17 1.93 -0.10
CA VAL A 2 7.87 3.13 0.71
C VAL A 2 9.06 4.07 0.58
N PHE A 3 8.87 5.20 -0.09
CA PHE A 3 9.90 6.22 -0.29
C PHE A 3 9.85 7.24 0.85
N LEU A 4 10.79 7.15 1.79
CA LEU A 4 10.89 8.06 2.94
C LEU A 4 12.02 9.07 2.67
N SER A 5 11.77 9.98 1.73
CA SER A 5 12.64 11.13 1.46
C SER A 5 12.04 12.38 2.10
N TRP A 6 12.92 13.27 2.56
CA TRP A 6 12.57 14.62 3.03
C TRP A 6 12.13 15.54 1.87
N ILE A 7 12.39 15.12 0.63
CA ILE A 7 12.10 15.84 -0.60
C ILE A 7 11.27 14.94 -1.50
N ARG A 8 10.22 15.51 -2.12
CA ARG A 8 9.41 14.80 -3.12
C ARG A 8 10.32 14.37 -4.29
N PRO A 9 10.39 13.06 -4.63
CA PRO A 9 11.22 12.59 -5.74
C PRO A 9 10.86 13.28 -7.06
N SER A 10 11.83 13.42 -7.97
CA SER A 10 11.61 14.08 -9.27
C SER A 10 10.59 13.30 -10.13
N PRO A 11 9.97 13.92 -11.14
CA PRO A 11 9.12 13.21 -12.09
C PRO A 11 9.83 12.01 -12.75
N GLU A 12 11.12 12.14 -13.06
CA GLU A 12 11.94 11.08 -13.65
C GLU A 12 12.15 9.92 -12.67
N GLU A 13 12.45 10.23 -11.41
CA GLU A 13 12.61 9.21 -10.35
C GLU A 13 11.31 8.47 -10.07
N GLN A 14 10.18 9.20 -10.03
CA GLN A 14 8.85 8.59 -9.88
C GLN A 14 8.54 7.65 -11.04
N LYS A 15 8.83 8.08 -12.28
CA LYS A 15 8.63 7.26 -13.48
C LYS A 15 9.51 6.00 -13.46
N ALA A 16 10.80 6.15 -13.17
CA ALA A 16 11.73 5.01 -13.08
C ALA A 16 11.32 4.00 -11.98
N CYS A 17 10.79 4.49 -10.85
CA CYS A 17 10.24 3.64 -9.80
C CYS A 17 9.02 2.85 -10.29
N ILE A 18 8.08 3.51 -11.00
CA ILE A 18 6.89 2.86 -11.54
C ILE A 18 7.29 1.79 -12.57
N ASP A 19 8.20 2.11 -13.48
CA ASP A 19 8.65 1.18 -14.54
C ASP A 19 9.33 -0.07 -13.95
N ARG A 20 10.05 0.07 -12.82
CA ARG A 20 10.65 -1.08 -12.11
C ARG A 20 9.64 -1.94 -11.35
N SER A 21 8.49 -1.38 -10.95
CA SER A 21 7.54 -2.05 -10.05
C SER A 21 6.68 -3.15 -10.70
N GLY A 22 6.86 -3.41 -12.00
CA GLY A 22 6.15 -4.45 -12.74
C GLY A 22 4.72 -4.06 -13.09
N SER A 23 3.83 -5.03 -13.30
CA SER A 23 2.42 -4.76 -13.56
C SER A 23 1.64 -4.53 -12.25
N PHE A 24 0.79 -3.52 -12.26
CA PHE A 24 -0.18 -3.31 -11.19
C PHE A 24 -1.23 -4.43 -11.16
N ASN A 25 -1.86 -4.63 -10.01
CA ASN A 25 -2.99 -5.55 -9.82
C ASN A 25 -4.31 -5.05 -10.43
N TYR A 26 -4.27 -4.00 -11.24
CA TYR A 26 -5.39 -3.39 -11.94
C TYR A 26 -5.02 -3.08 -13.39
N GLU A 27 -6.03 -2.93 -14.25
CA GLU A 27 -5.84 -2.71 -15.68
C GLU A 27 -5.06 -1.43 -15.99
N ALA A 28 -4.31 -1.46 -17.11
CA ALA A 28 -3.48 -0.33 -17.53
C ALA A 28 -4.25 0.98 -17.71
N LYS A 29 -5.54 0.90 -18.06
CA LYS A 29 -6.43 2.07 -18.25
C LYS A 29 -6.65 2.89 -16.97
N PHE A 30 -6.42 2.31 -15.80
CA PHE A 30 -6.56 3.00 -14.51
C PHE A 30 -5.26 3.61 -13.99
N ARG A 31 -4.13 3.39 -14.67
CA ARG A 31 -2.84 3.94 -14.25
C ARG A 31 -2.90 5.47 -14.33
N GLY A 32 -2.67 6.14 -13.20
CA GLY A 32 -2.70 7.60 -13.11
C GLY A 32 -4.10 8.21 -13.21
N ALA A 33 -5.18 7.42 -13.14
CA ALA A 33 -6.55 7.94 -13.25
C ALA A 33 -6.88 8.95 -12.13
N THR A 34 -6.19 8.87 -10.99
CA THR A 34 -6.34 9.78 -9.84
C THR A 34 -5.44 11.02 -9.90
N THR A 35 -4.76 11.30 -11.02
CA THR A 35 -3.90 12.50 -11.16
C THR A 35 -4.68 13.81 -11.29
N LYS A 36 -5.97 13.72 -11.64
CA LYS A 36 -6.88 14.87 -11.73
C LYS A 36 -7.14 15.47 -10.35
N SER A 37 -7.66 16.70 -10.32
CA SER A 37 -8.08 17.34 -9.07
C SER A 37 -9.24 16.58 -8.41
N LEU A 38 -9.40 16.73 -7.09
CA LEU A 38 -10.50 16.14 -6.32
C LEU A 38 -11.86 16.39 -6.99
N SER A 39 -12.15 17.65 -7.32
CA SER A 39 -13.41 18.07 -7.91
C SER A 39 -13.66 17.36 -9.24
N SER A 40 -12.63 17.28 -10.08
CA SER A 40 -12.71 16.58 -11.36
C SER A 40 -12.91 15.07 -11.20
N LEU A 41 -12.33 14.45 -10.16
CA LEU A 41 -12.51 13.03 -9.87
C LEU A 41 -13.89 12.69 -9.31
N GLN A 42 -14.49 13.60 -8.52
CA GLN A 42 -15.83 13.40 -7.97
C GLN A 42 -16.92 13.43 -9.06
N GLU A 43 -16.70 14.23 -10.11
CA GLU A 43 -17.58 14.27 -11.28
C GLU A 43 -17.32 13.10 -12.25
N ASP A 44 -16.10 12.56 -12.25
CA ASP A 44 -15.68 11.44 -13.09
C ASP A 44 -16.25 10.10 -12.59
N LYS A 45 -17.43 9.74 -13.09
CA LYS A 45 -18.07 8.44 -12.83
C LYS A 45 -17.32 7.25 -13.44
N GLY A 46 -16.25 7.48 -14.20
CA GLY A 46 -15.45 6.41 -14.80
C GLY A 46 -14.88 5.46 -13.75
N LEU A 47 -14.33 5.98 -12.65
CA LEU A 47 -13.78 5.15 -11.60
C LEU A 47 -14.86 4.48 -10.74
N SER A 48 -15.92 5.20 -10.36
CA SER A 48 -17.02 4.61 -9.58
C SER A 48 -17.79 3.52 -10.33
N ASN A 49 -18.04 3.71 -11.63
CA ASN A 49 -18.67 2.70 -12.49
C ASN A 49 -17.82 1.44 -12.64
N ASN A 50 -16.50 1.53 -12.43
CA ASN A 50 -15.59 0.39 -12.42
C ASN A 50 -15.35 -0.17 -11.01
N GLY A 51 -16.18 0.21 -10.03
CA GLY A 51 -16.17 -0.33 -8.67
C GLY A 51 -15.15 0.31 -7.73
N PHE A 52 -14.51 1.42 -8.11
CA PHE A 52 -13.58 2.14 -7.23
C PHE A 52 -14.33 3.12 -6.32
N LEU A 53 -13.91 3.17 -5.05
CA LEU A 53 -14.36 4.18 -4.08
C LEU A 53 -13.23 5.21 -3.85
N PHE A 54 -13.57 6.50 -3.88
CA PHE A 54 -12.62 7.55 -3.54
C PHE A 54 -12.62 7.80 -2.04
N ASN A 55 -11.45 7.64 -1.40
CA ASN A 55 -11.23 8.01 -0.02
C ASN A 55 -10.24 9.18 0.06
N HIS A 56 -10.72 10.33 0.53
CA HIS A 56 -9.90 11.53 0.77
C HIS A 56 -9.77 11.88 2.25
N ALA A 57 -10.13 10.96 3.15
CA ALA A 57 -9.94 11.15 4.57
C ALA A 57 -8.44 11.34 4.87
N ARG A 58 -8.10 12.46 5.50
CA ARG A 58 -6.76 12.74 6.01
C ARG A 58 -6.89 12.93 7.51
N VAL A 59 -6.24 12.04 8.27
CA VAL A 59 -6.18 12.14 9.72
C VAL A 59 -4.78 12.64 10.09
N LEU A 60 -4.71 13.76 10.78
CA LEU A 60 -3.44 14.26 11.31
C LEU A 60 -3.00 13.36 12.46
N VAL A 61 -1.95 12.57 12.24
CA VAL A 61 -1.41 11.66 13.27
C VAL A 61 -0.45 12.40 14.23
N GLY A 62 0.08 13.55 13.81
CA GLY A 62 0.89 14.46 14.62
C GLY A 62 1.75 15.39 13.77
N SER A 63 2.61 16.18 14.41
CA SER A 63 3.47 17.18 13.74
C SER A 63 4.88 17.21 14.35
N GLY A 64 5.83 17.79 13.61
CA GLY A 64 7.22 17.94 14.04
C GLY A 64 8.13 16.74 13.73
N VAL A 65 9.44 16.97 13.83
CA VAL A 65 10.50 15.99 13.51
C VAL A 65 10.37 14.72 14.36
N ASP A 66 10.07 14.87 15.65
CA ASP A 66 9.92 13.72 16.55
C ASP A 66 8.78 12.79 16.14
N THR A 67 7.64 13.36 15.74
CA THR A 67 6.50 12.57 15.24
C THR A 67 6.85 11.89 13.92
N TYR A 68 7.56 12.59 13.02
CA TYR A 68 8.02 12.02 11.76
C TYR A 68 8.93 10.81 11.99
N GLU A 69 9.93 10.94 12.86
CA GLU A 69 10.85 9.84 13.18
C GLU A 69 10.14 8.65 13.85
N LYS A 70 9.18 8.91 14.75
CA LYS A 70 8.33 7.87 15.34
C LYS A 70 7.49 7.15 14.29
N GLY A 71 6.87 7.88 13.37
CA GLY A 71 6.08 7.31 12.27
C GLY A 71 6.92 6.47 11.33
N LYS A 72 8.11 6.96 10.97
CA LYS A 72 9.09 6.23 10.17
C LYS A 72 9.52 4.93 10.83
N ARG A 73 9.86 4.95 12.12
CA ARG A 73 10.18 3.73 12.88
C ARG A 73 9.00 2.76 12.92
N ALA A 74 7.78 3.25 13.16
CA ALA A 74 6.58 2.40 13.17
C ALA A 74 6.33 1.70 11.82
N LEU A 75 6.60 2.38 10.70
CA LEU A 75 6.54 1.78 9.37
C LEU A 75 7.64 0.73 9.17
N GLN A 76 8.86 1.06 9.58
CA GLN A 76 10.01 0.14 9.51
C GLN A 76 9.76 -1.12 10.34
N ASP A 77 9.20 -0.99 11.55
CA ASP A 77 8.93 -2.09 12.48
C ASP A 77 7.56 -2.76 12.26
N TRP A 78 6.95 -2.53 11.09
CA TRP A 78 5.73 -3.22 10.64
C TRP A 78 4.49 -2.99 11.53
N ARG A 79 4.54 -1.97 12.39
CA ARG A 79 3.45 -1.63 13.34
C ARG A 79 2.16 -1.22 12.64
N HIS A 80 2.25 -0.74 11.40
CA HIS A 80 1.09 -0.44 10.56
C HIS A 80 0.21 -1.67 10.25
N PHE A 81 0.75 -2.90 10.30
CA PHE A 81 -0.06 -4.14 10.22
C PHE A 81 -0.82 -4.44 11.53
N GLY A 82 -0.44 -3.81 12.65
CA GLY A 82 -1.21 -3.87 13.90
C GLY A 82 -2.54 -3.12 13.86
N LEU A 83 -2.92 -2.55 12.71
CA LEU A 83 -4.17 -1.84 12.49
C LEU A 83 -5.28 -2.76 11.93
N ASN A 84 -5.09 -4.09 11.96
CA ASN A 84 -6.07 -5.12 11.58
C ASN A 84 -6.63 -5.06 10.15
N TRP A 85 -6.04 -4.27 9.24
CA TRP A 85 -6.41 -4.30 7.80
C TRP A 85 -5.63 -5.37 7.02
N ALA A 86 -4.49 -5.79 7.56
CA ALA A 86 -3.65 -6.86 7.03
C ALA A 86 -2.73 -7.34 8.16
N PHE A 87 -2.28 -8.59 8.08
CA PHE A 87 -1.33 -9.15 9.03
C PHE A 87 -0.10 -9.72 8.32
N VAL A 88 1.00 -9.75 9.08
CA VAL A 88 2.22 -10.45 8.72
C VAL A 88 2.64 -11.34 9.88
N ASP A 89 3.29 -12.47 9.61
CA ASP A 89 3.83 -13.34 10.65
C ASP A 89 4.77 -12.52 11.58
N PRO A 90 4.50 -12.45 12.89
CA PRO A 90 5.33 -11.74 13.86
C PRO A 90 6.79 -12.18 13.88
N LYS A 91 7.10 -13.39 13.41
CA LYS A 91 8.48 -13.90 13.30
C LYS A 91 9.23 -13.39 12.09
N THR A 92 8.55 -12.69 11.18
CA THR A 92 9.20 -12.23 9.95
C THR A 92 10.18 -11.12 10.28
N PRO A 93 11.46 -11.25 9.89
CA PRO A 93 12.48 -10.29 10.23
C PRO A 93 12.36 -9.02 9.38
N VAL A 94 12.51 -7.86 10.02
CA VAL A 94 12.62 -6.56 9.35
C VAL A 94 14.06 -6.36 8.87
N GLN A 95 14.45 -7.05 7.81
CA GLN A 95 15.79 -6.98 7.23
C GLN A 95 15.75 -6.77 5.71
N ASN A 96 16.71 -6.00 5.19
CA ASN A 96 16.80 -5.74 3.75
C ASN A 96 17.01 -7.03 2.96
N GLY A 97 16.33 -7.16 1.83
CA GLY A 97 16.43 -8.32 0.93
C GLY A 97 15.66 -9.55 1.39
N VAL A 98 15.03 -9.52 2.57
CA VAL A 98 14.20 -10.64 3.03
C VAL A 98 12.82 -10.58 2.40
N LYS A 99 12.37 -11.74 1.90
CA LYS A 99 11.02 -11.95 1.37
C LYS A 99 10.02 -12.04 2.51
N PHE A 100 8.88 -11.39 2.35
CA PHE A 100 7.78 -11.46 3.31
C PHE A 100 6.42 -11.62 2.63
N CYS A 101 5.47 -12.14 3.39
CA CYS A 101 4.09 -12.32 2.96
C CYS A 101 3.19 -11.41 3.78
N VAL A 102 2.36 -10.62 3.09
CA VAL A 102 1.27 -9.87 3.71
C VAL A 102 -0.02 -10.56 3.34
N CYS A 103 -0.88 -10.78 4.32
CA CYS A 103 -2.22 -11.31 4.13
C CYS A 103 -3.21 -10.21 4.50
N ALA A 104 -4.11 -9.86 3.58
CA ALA A 104 -5.22 -8.98 3.91
C ALA A 104 -6.17 -9.72 4.86
N ASP A 105 -6.70 -9.02 5.86
CA ASP A 105 -7.90 -9.51 6.54
C ASP A 105 -9.06 -9.03 5.67
N ASP A 106 -9.44 -9.86 4.69
CA ASP A 106 -10.70 -9.68 4.01
C ASP A 106 -11.79 -10.19 4.96
N ASP A 107 -12.71 -9.31 5.36
CA ASP A 107 -13.99 -9.73 5.92
C ASP A 107 -14.70 -10.59 4.86
N GLU A 108 -14.64 -11.91 5.06
CA GLU A 108 -15.32 -13.00 4.35
C GLU A 108 -15.00 -13.23 2.86
N VAL A 109 -14.15 -14.24 2.60
CA VAL A 109 -14.32 -15.12 1.43
C VAL A 109 -14.57 -16.55 1.93
N PHE A 110 -15.85 -16.91 2.04
CA PHE A 110 -16.28 -18.28 2.32
C PHE A 110 -16.09 -19.11 1.04
N SER A 111 -15.04 -19.93 0.96
CA SER A 111 -14.90 -20.93 -0.11
C SER A 111 -15.79 -22.13 0.20
N SER A 112 -16.90 -22.25 -0.54
CA SER A 112 -17.96 -23.25 -0.37
C SER A 112 -17.57 -24.70 -0.69
N ARG A 113 -16.28 -25.03 -0.80
CA ARG A 113 -15.85 -26.40 -1.17
C ARG A 113 -15.18 -27.23 -0.08
N GLN A 114 -14.69 -26.67 1.03
CA GLN A 114 -14.00 -27.49 2.07
C GLN A 114 -14.13 -27.01 3.53
N GLY A 115 -14.98 -26.04 3.86
CA GLY A 115 -15.18 -25.67 5.28
C GLY A 115 -13.92 -25.17 6.02
N GLN A 116 -12.89 -24.71 5.29
CA GLN A 116 -11.72 -24.06 5.85
C GLN A 116 -11.67 -22.59 5.41
N ARG A 117 -11.38 -21.70 6.37
CA ARG A 117 -11.07 -20.29 6.12
C ARG A 117 -9.76 -20.20 5.33
N ILE A 118 -9.85 -20.05 4.01
CA ILE A 118 -8.66 -19.82 3.17
C ILE A 118 -8.39 -18.32 3.21
N LYS A 119 -7.45 -17.89 4.05
CA LYS A 119 -6.93 -16.52 4.02
C LYS A 119 -6.11 -16.35 2.74
N GLN A 120 -6.48 -15.42 1.87
CA GLN A 120 -5.68 -15.11 0.68
C GLN A 120 -4.41 -14.35 1.11
N CYS A 121 -3.30 -15.06 1.16
CA CYS A 121 -1.98 -14.48 1.38
C CYS A 121 -1.28 -14.22 0.05
N LYS A 122 -0.89 -12.97 -0.22
CA LYS A 122 -0.14 -12.61 -1.43
C LYS A 122 1.33 -12.42 -1.10
N CYS A 123 2.12 -13.47 -1.29
CA CYS A 123 3.56 -13.49 -1.05
C CYS A 123 4.34 -12.95 -2.27
N ARG A 124 4.56 -11.64 -2.35
CA ARG A 124 5.47 -11.04 -3.38
C ARG A 124 6.31 -9.84 -2.87
N GLY A 125 6.36 -9.57 -1.57
CA GLY A 125 7.09 -8.42 -1.03
C GLY A 125 8.58 -8.71 -0.82
N ASN A 126 9.46 -7.86 -1.37
CA ASN A 126 10.85 -7.72 -0.93
C ASN A 126 10.97 -6.45 -0.08
N PHE A 127 11.68 -6.53 1.05
CA PHE A 127 12.00 -5.35 1.85
C PHE A 127 13.28 -4.69 1.29
N ASP A 128 13.11 -3.65 0.48
CA ASP A 128 14.23 -2.87 -0.05
C ASP A 128 14.30 -1.50 0.65
N ARG A 129 15.43 -1.21 1.31
CA ARG A 129 15.79 0.17 1.66
C ARG A 129 16.49 0.82 0.47
N PRO A 130 16.20 2.10 0.16
CA PRO A 130 17.04 2.85 -0.75
C PRO A 130 18.44 3.02 -0.13
N LYS A 131 19.48 2.92 -0.97
CA LYS A 131 20.85 3.34 -0.65
C LYS A 131 20.93 4.85 -0.60
#